data_AF-A0A379AFT2-F1
#
_entry.id   AF-A0A379AFT2-F1
#
_cell.length_a   1.000
_cell.length_b   1.000
_cell.length_c   1.000
_cell.angle_alpha   90.00
_cell.angle_beta   90.00
_cell.angle_gamma   90.00
#
_symmetry.space_group_name_H-M   'P 1'
#
loop_
_entity.id
_entity.type
_entity.pdbx_description
1 polymer ?
#
loop_
_entity_poly.entity_id
_entity_poly.type
_entity_poly.pdbx_seq_one_letter_code
_entity_poly.pdbx_strand_id
1 'polypeptide(L)' 'MRSQPAAQRDDVLPFGKYRGQAIAVVARKDPGYLKWMLDNVSDLRPPLRQALRKYLTESQ' A
#
# COMPACT_ATOMS: atom_id res chain seq x y z
N MET A 1 6.96 -5.10 -21.25
CA MET A 1 6.23 -5.71 -20.11
C MET A 1 6.83 -5.14 -18.83
N ARG A 2 6.10 -4.29 -18.08
CA ARG A 2 6.58 -3.80 -16.78
C ARG A 2 6.41 -4.90 -15.74
N SER A 3 7.47 -5.67 -15.52
CA SER A 3 7.58 -6.65 -14.45
C SER A 3 7.33 -5.96 -13.11
N GLN A 4 6.23 -6.31 -12.44
CA GLN A 4 6.07 -5.93 -11.04
C GLN A 4 6.99 -6.83 -10.22
N PRO A 5 7.88 -6.29 -9.38
CA PRO A 5 8.57 -7.13 -8.41
C PRO A 5 7.49 -7.67 -7.46
N ALA A 6 7.54 -8.98 -7.21
CA ALA A 6 6.72 -9.60 -6.19
C ALA A 6 6.84 -8.76 -4.90
N ALA A 7 5.70 -8.26 -4.42
CA ALA A 7 5.57 -7.41 -3.25
C ALA A 7 6.58 -7.85 -2.17
N GLN A 8 7.47 -6.94 -1.77
CA GLN A 8 8.44 -7.25 -0.72
C GLN A 8 7.66 -7.66 0.52
N ARG A 9 8.24 -8.54 1.34
CA ARG A 9 7.56 -9.08 2.53
C ARG A 9 7.09 -7.99 3.53
N ASP A 10 7.59 -6.76 3.40
CA ASP A 10 7.18 -5.58 4.20
C ASP A 10 6.00 -4.80 3.58
N ASP A 11 5.61 -5.11 2.34
CA ASP A 11 4.50 -4.45 1.61
C ASP A 11 3.13 -5.07 1.97
N VAL A 12 2.99 -5.66 3.15
CA VAL A 12 1.73 -6.25 3.63
C VAL A 12 1.10 -5.32 4.65
N LEU A 13 -0.19 -5.05 4.51
CA LEU A 13 -0.90 -4.20 5.46
C LEU A 13 -0.94 -4.86 6.85
N PRO A 14 -0.39 -4.20 7.89
CA PRO A 14 -0.32 -4.79 9.23
C PRO A 14 -1.66 -4.72 9.99
N PHE A 15 -2.59 -3.87 9.55
CA PHE A 15 -3.89 -3.63 10.19
C PHE A 15 -4.97 -3.20 9.17
N GLY A 16 -6.18 -2.98 9.67
CA GLY A 16 -7.32 -2.48 8.90
C GLY A 16 -8.08 -3.57 8.13
N LYS A 17 -8.97 -3.14 7.24
CA LYS A 17 -9.86 -4.03 6.46
C LYS A 17 -9.08 -5.01 5.57
N TYR A 18 -7.91 -4.60 5.11
CA TYR A 18 -7.06 -5.37 4.21
C TYR A 18 -5.82 -5.96 4.91
N ARG A 19 -5.86 -6.11 6.25
CA ARG A 19 -4.77 -6.73 7.01
C ARG A 19 -4.35 -8.07 6.39
N GLY A 20 -3.04 -8.28 6.23
CA GLY A 20 -2.49 -9.49 5.62
C GLY A 20 -2.52 -9.49 4.08
N GLN A 21 -3.09 -8.46 3.44
CA GLN A 21 -3.02 -8.30 1.99
C GLN A 21 -1.86 -7.40 1.59
N ALA A 22 -1.29 -7.70 0.42
CA ALA A 22 -0.24 -6.88 -0.16
C ALA A 22 -0.78 -5.51 -0.61
N ILE A 23 -0.05 -4.45 -0.31
CA ILE A 23 -0.36 -3.07 -0.70
C ILE A 23 -0.58 -2.98 -2.22
N ALA A 24 0.21 -3.70 -3.02
CA ALA A 24 0.05 -3.77 -4.47
C ALA A 24 -1.34 -4.28 -4.91
N VAL A 25 -1.91 -5.25 -4.20
CA VAL A 25 -3.25 -5.79 -4.49
C VAL A 25 -4.31 -4.77 -4.13
N VAL A 26 -4.17 -4.13 -2.97
CA VAL A 26 -5.10 -3.10 -2.51
C VAL A 26 -5.02 -1.85 -3.38
N ALA A 27 -3.83 -1.45 -3.85
CA ALA A 27 -3.66 -0.32 -4.77
C ALA A 27 -4.42 -0.51 -6.09
N ARG A 28 -4.52 -1.76 -6.55
CA ARG A 28 -5.29 -2.12 -7.76
C ARG A 28 -6.77 -2.23 -7.51
N LYS A 29 -7.13 -2.79 -6.36
CA LYS A 29 -8.53 -3.05 -6.00
C LYS A 29 -9.24 -1.79 -5.53
N ASP A 30 -8.54 -0.97 -4.75
CA ASP A 30 -9.05 0.19 -4.03
C ASP A 30 -7.90 1.16 -3.68
N PRO A 31 -7.42 1.95 -4.66
CA PRO A 31 -6.39 2.97 -4.40
C PRO A 31 -6.91 4.07 -3.45
N GLY A 32 -8.23 4.29 -3.41
CA GLY A 32 -8.86 5.26 -2.50
C GLY A 32 -8.60 4.92 -1.04
N TYR A 33 -8.66 3.64 -0.67
CA TYR A 33 -8.35 3.19 0.68
C TYR A 33 -6.92 3.50 1.11
N LEU A 34 -5.93 3.29 0.22
CA LEU A 34 -4.53 3.60 0.54
C LEU A 34 -4.30 5.10 0.72
N LYS A 35 -4.98 5.93 -0.10
CA LYS A 35 -4.93 7.39 0.04
C LYS A 35 -5.57 7.84 1.35
N TRP A 36 -6.72 7.27 1.71
CA TRP A 36 -7.36 7.50 3.01
C TRP A 36 -6.45 7.08 4.16
N MET A 37 -5.79 5.92 4.08
CA MET A 37 -4.86 5.46 5.11
C MET A 37 -3.72 6.44 5.34
N LEU A 38 -3.15 7.00 4.28
CA LEU A 38 -2.07 7.98 4.39
C LEU A 38 -2.49 9.27 5.12
N ASP A 39 -3.74 9.68 4.91
CA ASP A 39 -4.30 10.91 5.44
C ASP A 39 -4.87 10.74 6.86
N ASN A 40 -5.51 9.60 7.13
CA ASN A 40 -6.24 9.33 8.37
C ASN A 40 -5.41 8.53 9.38
N VAL A 41 -4.36 7.82 8.96
CA VAL A 41 -3.52 7.02 9.85
C VAL A 41 -2.18 7.70 10.09
N SER A 42 -2.07 8.35 11.24
CA SER A 42 -0.84 9.04 11.67
C SER A 42 0.24 8.07 12.17
N ASP A 43 -0.14 6.90 12.67
CA ASP A 43 0.75 5.86 13.26
C ASP A 43 1.44 4.97 12.20
N LEU A 44 1.37 5.35 10.92
CA LEU A 44 2.05 4.61 9.87
C LEU A 44 3.57 4.73 10.02
N ARG A 45 4.22 3.57 10.15
CA ARG A 45 5.69 3.49 10.15
C ARG A 45 6.26 4.18 8.89
N PRO A 46 7.38 4.90 8.99
CA PRO A 46 8.01 5.57 7.85
C PRO A 46 8.18 4.68 6.59
N PRO A 47 8.69 3.42 6.68
CA PRO A 47 8.81 2.55 5.50
C PRO A 47 7.45 2.19 4.90
N LEU A 48 6.45 1.90 5.72
CA LEU A 48 5.09 1.58 5.26
C LEU A 48 4.46 2.78 4.54
N ARG A 49 4.60 3.99 5.09
CA ARG A 49 4.13 5.22 4.44
C ARG A 49 4.78 5.43 3.08
N GLN A 50 6.08 5.13 2.96
CA GLN A 50 6.80 5.25 1.70
C GLN A 50 6.34 4.21 0.67
N ALA A 51 6.09 2.96 1.09
CA ALA A 51 5.51 1.91 0.26
C ALA A 51 4.14 2.32 -0.28
N LEU A 52 3.22 2.78 0.59
CA LEU A 52 1.89 3.25 0.19
C LEU A 52 1.95 4.34 -0.89
N ARG A 53 2.80 5.36 -0.71
CA ARG A 53 2.98 6.43 -1.69
C ARG A 53 3.51 5.90 -3.02
N LYS A 54 4.51 5.02 -2.99
CA LYS A 54 5.09 4.39 -4.18
C LYS A 54 4.01 3.68 -5.00
N TYR A 55 3.22 2.81 -4.37
CA TYR A 55 2.17 2.04 -5.07
C TYR A 55 1.00 2.91 -5.57
N LEU A 56 0.69 4.01 -4.88
CA LEU A 56 -0.30 4.98 -5.33
C LEU A 56 0.17 5.77 -6.56
N THR A 57 1.46 6.12 -6.63
CA THR A 57 2.05 6.78 -7.80
C THR A 57 2.22 5.81 -8.99
N GLU A 58 2.56 4.54 -8.73
CA GLU A 58 2.75 3.54 -9.79
C GLU A 58 1.44 2.96 -10.37
N SER A 59 0.30 3.06 -9.67
CA SER A 59 -1.02 2.62 -10.18
C SER A 59 -1.81 3.70 -10.92
N GLN A 60 -1.23 4.89 -11.14
CA GLN A 60 -1.88 6.03 -11.79
C GLN A 60 -1.58 6.11 -13.30
#